data_AF-A0A820ER93-F1
#
_entry.id   AF-A0A820ER93-F1
#
_cell.length_a   1.000
_cell.length_b   1.000
_cell.length_c   1.000
_cell.angle_alpha   90.00
_cell.angle_beta   90.00
_cell.angle_gamma   90.00
#
_symmetry.space_group_name_H-M   'P 1'
#
loop_
_entity.id
_entity.type
_entity.pdbx_description
1 polymer ?
#
loop_
_entity_poly.entity_id
_entity_poly.type
_entity_poly.pdbx_seq_one_letter_code
_entity_poly.pdbx_strand_id
1 'polypeptide(L)'
;LLNDSRPVLVRPSALSSTNQQKFLQVEFETNPLDKKSDYRVKVVSQSLEIKYNAPTINKLAECFEPDADRNLQGVKQVAYSTYTDVKHRSFILMKHNIEKIKVLDIYIDIQSSYLLLPENGVYQDGVAAICMDLGHLTLKRGTNQENHYEESHAPTNIEGVRELSYTQFKLKLTDIQLIYANRNESWENARKEKNTRLHLIKPMELEMDVDKCIYHDDAVLPAWKMAGNIPGVELRLSDKRLFHIINHIQSIPFPESKHPISEIPTLEAEATTAQSLLSNPEQTYETVEGMTPVKKTLEKVEGSENNDENSEEEIPKKALTTKKSDFEGQLTQLEATFTLDKIILHIDEALNSSNDDDEGEPFLQIKLESILAKTKIKTFDMEFDASLGDLIVYHEQFVGKDNQQLRLLSAELNRNEIHENKKLVSVNFLHTSPDNPLFSSSMYNGIENKAHVHFTKLVVILQLEALLSILRFQDALMKKLPKDTPEIDMKKKAEEEEEARKQQ
;
A
#
# COMPACT_ATOMS: atom_id res chain seq x y z
N LEU A 1 31.82 -28.09 -16.97
CA LEU A 1 32.66 -26.91 -16.63
C LEU A 1 31.77 -25.95 -15.86
N LEU A 2 31.56 -26.21 -14.57
CA LEU A 2 30.90 -25.25 -13.67
C LEU A 2 31.94 -24.20 -13.31
N ASN A 3 31.74 -22.94 -13.70
CA ASN A 3 32.53 -21.85 -13.14
C ASN A 3 32.23 -21.78 -11.63
N ASP A 4 33.28 -21.98 -10.85
CA ASP A 4 33.32 -22.06 -9.39
C ASP A 4 33.17 -20.68 -8.73
N SER A 5 32.20 -19.89 -9.18
CA SER A 5 31.90 -18.57 -8.60
C SER A 5 30.59 -18.66 -7.81
N ARG A 6 30.69 -18.59 -6.48
CA ARG A 6 29.52 -18.45 -5.60
C ARG A 6 28.71 -17.23 -6.07
N PRO A 7 27.39 -17.35 -6.28
CA PRO A 7 26.58 -16.23 -6.74
C PRO A 7 26.56 -15.12 -5.68
N VAL A 8 26.91 -13.90 -6.10
CA VAL A 8 26.81 -12.70 -5.25
C VAL A 8 25.43 -12.08 -5.48
N LEU A 9 24.53 -12.27 -4.52
CA LEU A 9 23.15 -11.77 -4.61
C LEU A 9 23.03 -10.29 -4.27
N VAL A 10 23.82 -9.83 -3.29
CA VAL A 10 23.73 -8.46 -2.77
C VAL A 10 25.16 -7.95 -2.58
N ARG A 11 25.46 -6.77 -3.14
CA ARG A 11 26.73 -6.08 -2.91
C ARG A 11 26.53 -4.56 -2.90
N PRO A 12 27.36 -3.79 -2.17
CA PRO A 12 27.40 -2.33 -2.32
C PRO A 12 27.80 -1.96 -3.75
N SER A 13 27.04 -1.08 -4.41
CA SER A 13 27.28 -0.67 -5.81
C SER A 13 28.48 0.27 -5.95
N ALA A 14 28.90 0.95 -4.87
CA ALA A 14 30.04 1.85 -4.85
C ALA A 14 30.71 1.81 -3.47
N LEU A 15 31.71 0.95 -3.32
CA LEU A 15 32.77 1.19 -2.33
C LEU A 15 33.92 1.83 -3.12
N SER A 16 34.01 3.16 -3.09
CA SER A 16 35.23 3.84 -3.52
C SER A 16 36.38 3.26 -2.69
N SER A 17 37.32 2.60 -3.34
CA SER A 17 38.49 1.94 -2.73
C SER A 17 39.41 2.89 -1.96
N THR A 18 39.09 4.18 -1.94
CA THR A 18 39.87 5.27 -1.37
C THR A 18 39.33 5.85 -0.06
N ASN A 19 38.14 5.47 0.42
CA ASN A 19 37.65 5.92 1.73
C ASN A 19 36.98 4.79 2.50
N GLN A 20 37.22 4.71 3.82
CA GLN A 20 36.51 3.87 4.78
C GLN A 20 35.03 4.33 4.93
N GLN A 21 34.30 4.43 3.83
CA GLN A 21 32.91 4.87 3.83
C GLN A 21 32.04 3.72 4.33
N LYS A 22 31.35 3.94 5.44
CA LYS A 22 30.43 2.95 6.01
C LYS A 22 29.27 2.74 5.05
N PHE A 23 28.98 1.48 4.70
CA PHE A 23 27.83 1.12 3.88
C PHE A 23 26.51 1.50 4.56
N LEU A 24 26.38 1.16 5.86
CA LEU A 24 25.23 1.47 6.69
C LEU A 24 25.70 2.17 7.96
N GLN A 25 25.04 3.26 8.31
CA GLN A 25 25.24 3.99 9.55
C GLN A 25 23.89 4.15 10.24
N VAL A 26 23.80 3.61 11.45
CA VAL A 26 22.62 3.75 12.32
C VAL A 26 23.09 4.44 13.60
N GLU A 27 22.54 5.60 13.88
CA GLU A 27 22.78 6.36 15.11
C GLU A 27 21.48 6.49 15.88
N PHE A 28 21.56 6.23 17.17
CA PHE A 28 20.44 6.37 18.09
C PHE A 28 20.90 7.19 19.28
N GLU A 29 20.24 8.31 19.52
CA GLU A 29 20.50 9.18 20.67
C GLU A 29 19.24 9.26 21.53
N THR A 30 19.44 9.17 22.84
CA THR A 30 18.42 9.48 23.86
C THR A 30 18.78 10.80 24.52
N ASN A 31 17.84 11.74 24.57
CA ASN A 31 18.05 13.09 25.10
C ASN A 31 19.29 13.78 24.48
N PRO A 32 19.31 14.03 23.17
CA PRO A 32 20.41 14.72 22.49
C PRO A 32 20.78 16.06 23.15
N LEU A 33 22.05 16.45 23.01
CA LEU A 33 22.63 17.63 23.68
C LEU A 33 21.94 18.95 23.30
N ASP A 34 21.39 19.04 22.09
CA ASP A 34 20.65 20.22 21.63
C ASP A 34 19.24 20.33 22.23
N LYS A 35 18.77 19.30 22.96
CA LYS A 35 17.47 19.23 23.62
C LYS A 35 16.28 19.49 22.70
N LYS A 36 16.45 19.28 21.39
CA LYS A 36 15.38 19.47 20.39
C LYS A 36 14.41 18.28 20.31
N SER A 37 14.82 17.12 20.81
CA SER A 37 14.02 15.90 20.84
C SER A 37 14.36 15.03 22.06
N ASP A 38 13.49 14.07 22.38
CA ASP A 38 13.76 13.04 23.38
C ASP A 38 14.51 11.84 22.78
N TYR A 39 14.26 11.57 21.49
CA TYR A 39 14.93 10.54 20.72
C TYR A 39 15.37 11.09 19.37
N ARG A 40 16.55 10.68 18.91
CA ARG A 40 17.01 10.91 17.53
C ARG A 40 17.44 9.60 16.90
N VAL A 41 16.90 9.32 15.72
CA VAL A 41 17.25 8.17 14.89
C VAL A 41 17.81 8.69 13.58
N LYS A 42 19.05 8.32 13.27
CA LYS A 42 19.68 8.60 11.98
C LYS A 42 20.02 7.28 11.29
N VAL A 43 19.52 7.09 10.08
CA VAL A 43 19.85 5.93 9.24
C VAL A 43 20.38 6.44 7.90
N VAL A 44 21.62 6.09 7.57
CA VAL A 44 22.22 6.41 6.27
C VAL A 44 22.71 5.12 5.63
N SER A 45 22.27 4.83 4.41
CA SER A 45 22.68 3.64 3.65
C SER A 45 23.18 4.01 2.26
N GLN A 46 24.30 3.41 1.85
CA GLN A 46 24.79 3.47 0.47
C GLN A 46 23.97 2.54 -0.45
N SER A 47 24.12 2.71 -1.75
CA SER A 47 23.38 1.97 -2.78
C SER A 47 23.76 0.49 -2.80
N LEU A 48 22.76 -0.39 -2.86
CA LEU A 48 22.93 -1.82 -3.08
C LEU A 48 22.68 -2.19 -4.54
N GLU A 49 23.49 -3.12 -5.03
CA GLU A 49 23.20 -3.93 -6.18
C GLU A 49 22.63 -5.26 -5.71
N ILE A 50 21.42 -5.57 -6.16
CA ILE A 50 20.72 -6.80 -5.85
C ILE A 50 20.53 -7.57 -7.16
N LYS A 51 21.10 -8.76 -7.26
CA LYS A 51 20.99 -9.65 -8.42
C LYS A 51 20.16 -10.87 -8.06
N TYR A 52 19.05 -11.04 -8.76
CA TYR A 52 18.25 -12.25 -8.62
C TYR A 52 19.02 -13.47 -9.15
N ASN A 53 18.99 -14.55 -8.39
CA ASN A 53 19.57 -15.83 -8.78
C ASN A 53 18.57 -16.95 -8.45
N ALA A 54 17.88 -17.46 -9.46
CA ALA A 54 16.82 -18.44 -9.29
C ALA A 54 17.27 -19.71 -8.55
N PRO A 55 18.42 -20.35 -8.90
CA PRO A 55 18.86 -21.55 -8.18
C PRO A 55 19.08 -21.32 -6.68
N THR A 56 19.51 -20.12 -6.29
CA THR A 56 19.74 -19.79 -4.88
C THR A 56 18.43 -19.46 -4.17
N ILE A 57 17.56 -18.65 -4.79
CA ILE A 57 16.26 -18.26 -4.21
C ILE A 57 15.35 -19.48 -4.06
N ASN A 58 15.32 -20.39 -5.05
CA ASN A 58 14.49 -21.59 -4.97
C ASN A 58 14.97 -22.52 -3.84
N LYS A 59 16.28 -22.73 -3.71
CA LYS A 59 16.84 -23.50 -2.59
C LYS A 59 16.59 -22.85 -1.24
N LEU A 60 16.65 -21.52 -1.16
CA LEU A 60 16.30 -20.80 0.07
C LEU A 60 14.82 -20.99 0.40
N ALA A 61 13.92 -20.86 -0.59
CA ALA A 61 12.49 -21.10 -0.40
C ALA A 61 12.22 -22.53 0.09
N GLU A 62 12.87 -23.54 -0.51
CA GLU A 62 12.80 -24.93 -0.04
C GLU A 62 13.30 -25.10 1.40
N CYS A 63 14.37 -24.40 1.81
CA CYS A 63 14.88 -24.47 3.19
C CYS A 63 13.91 -23.88 4.23
N PHE A 64 13.05 -22.95 3.81
CA PHE A 64 12.04 -22.33 4.67
C PHE A 64 10.63 -22.91 4.44
N GLU A 65 10.47 -23.87 3.51
CA GLU A 65 9.22 -24.61 3.33
C GLU A 65 9.04 -25.50 4.58
N PRO A 66 8.00 -25.26 5.40
CA PRO A 66 7.81 -26.03 6.62
C PRO A 66 7.50 -27.49 6.28
N ASP A 67 8.20 -28.43 6.92
CA ASP A 67 7.87 -29.85 6.80
C ASP A 67 6.39 -30.05 7.17
N ALA A 68 5.60 -30.67 6.29
CA ALA A 68 4.16 -30.89 6.46
C ALA A 68 3.79 -31.62 7.77
N ASP A 69 4.73 -32.34 8.38
CA ASP A 69 4.56 -33.10 9.63
C ASP A 69 5.03 -32.38 10.91
N ARG A 70 5.59 -31.17 10.82
CA ARG A 70 5.97 -30.41 12.02
C ARG A 70 4.91 -29.38 12.37
N ASN A 71 4.12 -29.72 13.38
CA ASN A 71 3.07 -28.89 13.94
C ASN A 71 3.63 -27.57 14.53
N LEU A 72 3.88 -26.59 13.65
CA LEU A 72 4.39 -25.26 13.96
C LEU A 72 3.40 -24.42 14.77
N GLN A 73 2.19 -24.92 15.02
CA GLN A 73 1.22 -24.22 15.88
C GLN A 73 1.78 -23.96 17.28
N GLY A 74 2.51 -24.92 17.87
CA GLY A 74 3.12 -24.74 19.19
C GLY A 74 4.17 -23.63 19.22
N VAL A 75 5.04 -23.57 18.20
CA VAL A 75 6.09 -22.53 18.11
C VAL A 75 5.51 -21.18 17.71
N LYS A 76 4.52 -21.15 16.80
CA LYS A 76 3.78 -19.93 16.45
C LYS A 76 3.02 -19.38 17.65
N GLN A 77 2.36 -20.22 18.44
CA GLN A 77 1.61 -19.80 19.61
C GLN A 77 2.52 -19.35 20.75
N VAL A 78 3.68 -20.00 20.97
CA VAL A 78 4.69 -19.55 21.93
C VAL A 78 5.37 -18.26 21.48
N ALA A 79 5.72 -18.13 20.21
CA ALA A 79 6.29 -16.89 19.67
C ALA A 79 5.26 -15.75 19.67
N TYR A 80 4.00 -16.03 19.33
CA TYR A 80 2.91 -15.05 19.33
C TYR A 80 2.57 -14.63 20.75
N SER A 81 2.46 -15.56 21.71
CA SER A 81 2.24 -15.25 23.13
C SER A 81 3.42 -14.50 23.75
N THR A 82 4.66 -14.87 23.42
CA THR A 82 5.85 -14.14 23.89
C THR A 82 5.91 -12.75 23.25
N TYR A 83 5.56 -12.60 21.97
CA TYR A 83 5.49 -11.30 21.30
C TYR A 83 4.36 -10.43 21.86
N THR A 84 3.17 -11.00 22.11
CA THR A 84 2.06 -10.28 22.75
C THR A 84 2.39 -9.92 24.19
N ASP A 85 3.06 -10.80 24.94
CA ASP A 85 3.48 -10.52 26.31
C ASP A 85 4.57 -9.45 26.36
N VAL A 86 5.54 -9.46 25.44
CA VAL A 86 6.54 -8.38 25.32
C VAL A 86 5.86 -7.08 24.88
N LYS A 87 4.90 -7.13 23.96
CA LYS A 87 4.10 -5.96 23.54
C LYS A 87 3.24 -5.41 24.69
N HIS A 88 2.56 -6.28 25.44
CA HIS A 88 1.71 -5.92 26.57
C HIS A 88 2.52 -5.44 27.77
N ARG A 89 3.64 -6.10 28.10
CA ARG A 89 4.54 -5.65 29.18
C ARG A 89 5.21 -4.32 28.81
N SER A 90 5.60 -4.12 27.56
CA SER A 90 6.09 -2.83 27.07
C SER A 90 4.99 -1.76 27.15
N PHE A 91 3.76 -2.07 26.76
CA PHE A 91 2.61 -1.16 26.82
C PHE A 91 2.21 -0.80 28.25
N ILE A 92 2.23 -1.74 29.19
CA ILE A 92 1.92 -1.50 30.61
C ILE A 92 3.03 -0.68 31.28
N LEU A 93 4.31 -0.97 31.00
CA LEU A 93 5.43 -0.17 31.50
C LEU A 93 5.44 1.25 30.89
N MET A 94 4.95 1.40 29.66
CA MET A 94 4.81 2.70 28.98
C MET A 94 3.59 3.49 29.49
N LYS A 95 2.46 2.82 29.77
CA LYS A 95 1.27 3.42 30.41
C LYS A 95 1.52 3.87 31.85
N HIS A 96 2.50 3.26 32.53
CA HIS A 96 2.94 3.70 33.86
C HIS A 96 3.94 4.88 33.83
N ASN A 97 4.37 5.33 32.64
CA ASN A 97 5.24 6.49 32.42
C ASN A 97 4.50 7.64 31.69
N ILE A 98 3.22 7.86 32.03
CA ILE A 98 2.50 9.05 31.57
C ILE A 98 3.02 10.24 32.38
N GLU A 99 3.84 11.09 31.73
CA GLU A 99 3.75 12.55 31.91
C GLU A 99 4.54 13.39 30.89
N LYS A 100 5.21 12.83 29.87
CA LYS A 100 5.73 13.63 28.74
C LYS A 100 5.55 12.90 27.40
N ILE A 101 4.84 13.56 26.49
CA ILE A 101 4.85 13.22 25.06
C ILE A 101 6.31 13.27 24.60
N LYS A 102 6.85 12.15 24.13
CA LYS A 102 8.24 12.08 23.67
C LYS A 102 8.36 12.48 22.21
N VAL A 103 9.26 13.42 21.95
CA VAL A 103 9.56 14.00 20.65
C VAL A 103 10.59 13.12 19.93
N LEU A 104 10.21 12.57 18.76
CA LEU A 104 11.07 11.71 17.94
C LEU A 104 11.61 12.44 16.69
N ASP A 105 12.91 12.69 16.66
CA ASP A 105 13.62 13.20 15.48
C ASP A 105 14.11 12.03 14.60
N ILE A 106 13.73 12.02 13.33
CA ILE A 106 14.08 10.96 12.39
C ILE A 106 14.73 11.57 11.16
N TYR A 107 15.87 11.00 10.78
CA TYR A 107 16.51 11.22 9.50
C TYR A 107 16.89 9.87 8.88
N ILE A 108 16.28 9.53 7.75
CA ILE A 108 16.61 8.35 6.94
C ILE A 108 17.06 8.86 5.58
N ASP A 109 18.21 8.38 5.12
CA ASP A 109 18.79 8.66 3.81
C ASP A 109 19.30 7.34 3.22
N ILE A 110 18.57 6.78 2.27
CA ILE A 110 18.90 5.50 1.62
C ILE A 110 19.14 5.75 0.14
N GLN A 111 20.40 5.61 -0.27
CA GLN A 111 20.85 5.81 -1.64
C GLN A 111 20.28 4.76 -2.61
N SER A 112 20.20 5.13 -3.89
CA SER A 112 19.52 4.38 -4.96
C SER A 112 20.06 2.97 -5.15
N SER A 113 19.35 2.01 -4.56
CA SER A 113 19.60 0.58 -4.72
C SER A 113 18.81 0.04 -5.90
N TYR A 114 19.29 -1.00 -6.57
CA TYR A 114 18.59 -1.56 -7.72
C TYR A 114 18.54 -3.08 -7.68
N LEU A 115 17.44 -3.62 -8.19
CA LEU A 115 17.20 -5.04 -8.39
C LEU A 115 17.35 -5.37 -9.87
N LEU A 116 18.19 -6.36 -10.15
CA LEU A 116 18.42 -6.88 -11.49
C LEU A 116 17.84 -8.29 -11.60
N LEU A 117 16.95 -8.45 -12.57
CA LEU A 117 16.27 -9.69 -12.88
C LEU A 117 16.72 -10.19 -14.27
N PRO A 118 17.73 -11.07 -14.33
CA PRO A 118 18.25 -11.61 -15.59
C PRO A 118 17.31 -12.61 -16.24
N GLU A 119 17.36 -12.72 -17.56
CA GLU A 119 16.71 -13.78 -18.34
C GLU A 119 17.18 -15.16 -17.81
N ASN A 120 16.28 -16.15 -17.75
CA ASN A 120 16.53 -17.48 -17.17
C ASN A 120 16.92 -17.50 -15.68
N GLY A 121 16.88 -16.35 -14.99
CA GLY A 121 17.12 -16.26 -13.55
C GLY A 121 18.58 -16.40 -13.11
N VAL A 122 19.56 -16.36 -14.02
CA VAL A 122 21.00 -16.34 -13.69
C VAL A 122 21.70 -15.26 -14.48
N TYR A 123 22.35 -14.33 -13.77
CA TYR A 123 23.04 -13.21 -14.40
C TYR A 123 24.34 -13.65 -15.09
N GLN A 124 24.49 -13.29 -16.36
CA GLN A 124 25.74 -13.39 -17.14
C GLN A 124 25.89 -12.12 -17.98
N ASP A 125 27.12 -11.75 -18.31
CA ASP A 125 27.38 -10.55 -19.12
C ASP A 125 26.70 -10.65 -20.50
N GLY A 126 26.01 -9.59 -20.90
CA GLY A 126 25.30 -9.52 -22.18
C GLY A 126 23.92 -10.21 -22.21
N VAL A 127 23.46 -10.81 -21.11
CA VAL A 127 22.11 -11.39 -21.00
C VAL A 127 21.07 -10.29 -20.85
N ALA A 128 19.88 -10.49 -21.42
CA ALA A 128 18.76 -9.58 -21.23
C ALA A 128 18.40 -9.46 -19.74
N ALA A 129 18.03 -8.26 -19.30
CA ALA A 129 17.79 -7.98 -17.90
C ALA A 129 16.69 -6.94 -17.72
N ILE A 130 15.81 -7.19 -16.74
CA ILE A 130 14.91 -6.18 -16.18
C ILE A 130 15.63 -5.56 -14.99
N CYS A 131 15.87 -4.25 -15.03
CA CYS A 131 16.47 -3.49 -13.94
C CYS A 131 15.41 -2.59 -13.31
N MET A 132 15.15 -2.78 -12.02
CA MET A 132 14.32 -1.91 -11.20
C MET A 132 15.22 -1.09 -10.29
N ASP A 133 15.34 0.21 -10.56
CA ASP A 133 16.01 1.14 -9.66
C ASP A 133 15.00 1.65 -8.63
N LEU A 134 15.33 1.48 -7.35
CA LEU A 134 14.46 1.84 -6.24
C LEU A 134 14.57 3.33 -5.89
N GLY A 135 15.52 4.05 -6.49
CA GLY A 135 15.64 5.49 -6.31
C GLY A 135 16.18 5.90 -4.94
N HIS A 136 16.35 7.21 -4.74
CA HIS A 136 16.86 7.80 -3.51
C HIS A 136 15.71 8.12 -2.55
N LEU A 137 15.70 7.44 -1.40
CA LEU A 137 14.70 7.63 -0.35
C LEU A 137 15.25 8.54 0.76
N THR A 138 14.55 9.62 1.04
CA THR A 138 14.78 10.48 2.20
C THR A 138 13.53 10.56 3.06
N LEU A 139 13.67 10.37 4.37
CA LEU A 139 12.64 10.67 5.37
C LEU A 139 13.25 11.63 6.39
N LYS A 140 12.59 12.76 6.62
CA LYS A 140 13.02 13.71 7.65
C LYS A 140 11.83 14.20 8.45
N ARG A 141 12.05 14.60 9.70
CA ARG A 141 11.05 15.32 10.49
C ARG A 141 10.65 16.63 9.79
N GLY A 142 9.37 16.96 9.79
CA GLY A 142 8.82 18.21 9.27
C GLY A 142 9.16 19.41 10.17
N THR A 143 9.38 20.57 9.57
CA THR A 143 9.88 21.79 10.23
C THR A 143 8.81 22.64 10.89
N ASN A 144 7.52 22.33 10.72
CA ASN A 144 6.43 23.13 11.30
C ASN A 144 6.41 23.15 12.84
N GLN A 145 7.25 22.34 13.49
CA GLN A 145 7.39 22.27 14.94
C GLN A 145 8.70 22.87 15.49
N GLU A 146 9.52 23.56 14.67
CA GLU A 146 10.69 24.29 15.19
C GLU A 146 10.33 25.54 15.99
N ASN A 147 9.07 25.97 15.95
CA ASN A 147 8.52 26.88 16.94
C ASN A 147 8.29 26.08 18.22
N HIS A 148 9.34 26.00 19.05
CA HIS A 148 9.17 25.79 20.48
C HIS A 148 7.97 26.60 20.95
N TYR A 149 7.15 26.00 21.81
CA TYR A 149 6.16 26.68 22.62
C TYR A 149 6.81 27.90 23.31
N GLU A 150 6.83 29.05 22.65
CA GLU A 150 6.77 30.31 23.34
C GLU A 150 5.35 30.35 23.89
N GLU A 151 5.21 30.29 25.23
CA GLU A 151 3.94 30.35 25.97
C GLU A 151 3.05 31.56 25.60
N SER A 152 3.51 32.45 24.73
CA SER A 152 2.84 33.67 24.25
C SER A 152 1.86 33.45 23.09
N HIS A 153 1.90 32.33 22.35
CA HIS A 153 1.05 32.12 21.17
C HIS A 153 0.44 30.71 21.11
N ALA A 154 -0.37 30.34 22.11
CA ALA A 154 -1.28 29.20 21.96
C ALA A 154 -2.27 29.49 20.82
N PRO A 155 -2.45 28.58 19.84
CA PRO A 155 -3.41 28.80 18.77
C PRO A 155 -4.81 28.95 19.34
N THR A 156 -5.48 30.05 18.99
CA THR A 156 -6.86 30.34 19.41
C THR A 156 -7.90 29.61 18.58
N ASN A 157 -7.50 28.91 17.50
CA ASN A 157 -8.38 28.15 16.62
C ASN A 157 -8.19 26.63 16.78
N ILE A 158 -9.29 25.90 16.61
CA ILE A 158 -9.35 24.43 16.73
C ILE A 158 -8.40 23.77 15.72
N GLU A 159 -8.29 24.32 14.51
CA GLU A 159 -7.40 23.81 13.46
C GLU A 159 -5.92 23.90 13.85
N GLY A 160 -5.48 25.00 14.48
CA GLY A 160 -4.11 25.14 14.94
C GLY A 160 -3.77 24.19 16.09
N VAL A 161 -4.72 23.95 17.01
CA VAL A 161 -4.57 22.91 18.04
C VAL A 161 -4.48 21.51 17.41
N ARG A 162 -5.27 21.27 16.35
CA ARG A 162 -5.25 20.00 15.61
C ARG A 162 -3.92 19.76 14.91
N GLU A 163 -3.33 20.76 14.27
CA GLU A 163 -2.01 20.66 13.63
C GLU A 163 -0.88 20.38 14.63
N LEU A 164 -0.92 21.02 15.81
CA LEU A 164 0.06 20.78 16.88
C LEU A 164 -0.05 19.37 17.50
N SER A 165 -1.17 18.68 17.26
CA SER A 165 -1.40 17.32 17.75
C SER A 165 -0.70 16.23 16.93
N TYR A 166 0.03 16.60 15.87
CA TYR A 166 0.73 15.66 14.98
C TYR A 166 2.23 15.92 14.92
N THR A 167 3.03 14.85 14.97
CA THR A 167 4.42 14.89 14.52
C THR A 167 4.46 14.66 13.02
N GLN A 168 4.98 15.63 12.27
CA GLN A 168 5.04 15.55 10.80
C GLN A 168 6.37 14.98 10.33
N PHE A 169 6.32 14.21 9.25
CA PHE A 169 7.48 13.69 8.53
C PHE A 169 7.32 13.96 7.03
N LYS A 170 8.42 14.28 6.38
CA LYS A 170 8.48 14.45 4.92
C LYS A 170 9.26 13.29 4.33
N LEU A 171 8.56 12.47 3.56
CA LEU A 171 9.12 11.39 2.75
C LEU A 171 9.28 11.90 1.32
N LYS A 172 10.45 11.67 0.74
CA LYS A 172 10.76 11.96 -0.66
C LYS A 172 11.47 10.76 -1.25
N LEU A 173 10.95 10.26 -2.36
CA LEU A 173 11.52 9.16 -3.12
C LEU A 173 11.70 9.63 -4.57
N THR A 174 12.93 9.59 -5.07
CA THR A 174 13.30 10.16 -6.37
C THR A 174 13.98 9.14 -7.26
N ASP A 175 13.86 9.30 -8.57
CA ASP A 175 14.53 8.48 -9.58
C ASP A 175 14.16 6.97 -9.52
N ILE A 176 12.91 6.66 -9.14
CA ILE A 176 12.38 5.30 -9.32
C ILE A 176 12.19 5.07 -10.82
N GLN A 177 12.75 3.99 -11.36
CA GLN A 177 12.70 3.70 -12.80
C GLN A 177 12.71 2.19 -13.05
N LEU A 178 12.08 1.80 -14.17
CA LEU A 178 12.05 0.43 -14.63
C LEU A 178 12.63 0.37 -16.04
N ILE A 179 13.65 -0.44 -16.23
CA ILE A 179 14.41 -0.55 -17.48
C ILE A 179 14.37 -1.99 -17.95
N TYR A 180 14.16 -2.18 -19.25
CA TYR A 180 14.35 -3.46 -19.91
C TYR A 180 15.45 -3.31 -20.95
N ALA A 181 16.55 -4.03 -20.73
CA ALA A 181 17.66 -4.15 -21.67
C ALA A 181 17.63 -5.54 -22.30
N ASN A 182 17.64 -5.59 -23.63
CA ASN A 182 17.79 -6.82 -24.39
C ASN A 182 19.26 -7.29 -24.37
N ARG A 183 19.54 -8.42 -25.01
CA ARG A 183 20.89 -8.98 -25.07
C ARG A 183 21.89 -7.97 -25.64
N ASN A 184 23.03 -7.85 -24.98
CA ASN A 184 24.11 -6.91 -25.29
C ASN A 184 23.75 -5.41 -25.14
N GLU A 185 22.57 -5.06 -24.62
CA GLU A 185 22.24 -3.68 -24.26
C GLU A 185 22.70 -3.35 -22.83
N SER A 186 23.12 -2.11 -22.62
CA SER A 186 23.64 -1.67 -21.32
C SER A 186 22.54 -1.02 -20.47
N TRP A 187 21.90 -1.82 -19.61
CA TRP A 187 21.01 -1.29 -18.56
C TRP A 187 21.75 -0.33 -17.61
N GLU A 188 23.05 -0.53 -17.38
CA GLU A 188 23.87 0.32 -16.50
C GLU A 188 23.97 1.77 -17.00
N ASN A 189 24.13 1.94 -18.32
CA ASN A 189 24.16 3.27 -18.93
C ASN A 189 22.77 3.90 -18.93
N ALA A 190 21.75 3.11 -19.31
CA ALA A 190 20.37 3.59 -19.28
C ALA A 190 19.95 4.06 -17.89
N ARG A 191 20.36 3.38 -16.81
CA ARG A 191 20.08 3.78 -15.43
C ARG A 191 20.63 5.17 -15.07
N LYS A 192 21.78 5.55 -15.62
CA LYS A 192 22.43 6.85 -15.37
C LYS A 192 21.82 7.98 -16.20
N GLU A 193 21.17 7.64 -17.31
CA GLU A 193 20.56 8.58 -18.23
C GLU A 193 19.07 8.76 -17.89
N LYS A 194 18.57 9.99 -17.87
CA LYS A 194 17.19 10.26 -17.44
C LYS A 194 16.11 9.82 -18.44
N ASN A 195 16.50 9.56 -19.68
CA ASN A 195 15.56 9.22 -20.73
C ASN A 195 16.29 8.46 -21.83
N THR A 196 16.08 7.15 -21.86
CA THR A 196 16.57 6.27 -22.91
C THR A 196 15.45 5.40 -23.39
N ARG A 197 15.60 4.84 -24.59
CA ARG A 197 14.67 3.87 -25.14
C ARG A 197 14.47 2.63 -24.26
N LEU A 198 15.46 2.28 -23.43
CA LEU A 198 15.40 1.10 -22.56
C LEU A 198 14.44 1.28 -21.38
N HIS A 199 14.02 2.51 -21.07
CA HIS A 199 13.06 2.76 -19.99
C HIS A 199 11.69 2.20 -20.36
N LEU A 200 11.19 1.29 -19.54
CA LEU A 200 9.77 0.96 -19.51
C LEU A 200 9.04 2.06 -18.76
N ILE A 201 9.51 2.38 -17.55
CA ILE A 201 9.02 3.47 -16.71
C ILE A 201 10.16 4.47 -16.56
N LYS A 202 9.94 5.71 -17.02
CA LYS A 202 10.91 6.80 -16.83
C LYS A 202 11.08 7.17 -15.35
N PRO A 203 12.21 7.80 -14.96
CA PRO A 203 12.42 8.25 -13.59
C PRO A 203 11.22 9.05 -13.06
N MET A 204 10.64 8.56 -11.96
CA MET A 204 9.53 9.22 -11.28
C MET A 204 9.90 9.62 -9.86
N GLU A 205 9.09 10.52 -9.32
CA GLU A 205 9.24 11.09 -7.99
C GLU A 205 7.93 10.95 -7.21
N LEU A 206 8.06 10.62 -5.92
CA LEU A 206 6.99 10.57 -4.95
C LEU A 206 7.38 11.45 -3.76
N GLU A 207 6.56 12.45 -3.48
CA GLU A 207 6.64 13.22 -2.25
C GLU A 207 5.42 12.91 -1.38
N MET A 208 5.66 12.70 -0.08
CA MET A 208 4.59 12.35 0.86
C MET A 208 4.83 13.01 2.23
N ASP A 209 3.81 13.71 2.72
CA ASP A 209 3.71 14.15 4.10
C ASP A 209 3.06 13.03 4.93
N VAL A 210 3.70 12.66 6.03
CA VAL A 210 3.21 11.65 6.97
C VAL A 210 3.08 12.30 8.34
N ASP A 211 1.85 12.46 8.82
CA ASP A 211 1.55 12.99 10.13
C ASP A 211 1.21 11.85 11.08
N LYS A 212 1.94 11.73 12.19
CA LYS A 212 1.64 10.78 13.27
C LYS A 212 1.00 11.52 14.44
N CYS A 213 -0.19 11.10 14.86
CA CYS A 213 -0.85 11.69 16.01
C CYS A 213 -0.04 11.43 17.28
N ILE A 214 0.06 12.46 18.11
CA ILE A 214 0.70 12.42 19.41
C ILE A 214 -0.20 11.71 20.45
N TYR A 215 -1.52 11.84 20.29
CA TYR A 215 -2.52 11.23 21.16
C TYR A 215 -3.01 9.92 20.55
N HIS A 216 -3.05 8.86 21.36
CA HIS A 216 -3.31 7.50 20.87
C HIS A 216 -4.77 7.05 21.00
N ASP A 217 -5.58 7.74 21.79
CA ASP A 217 -6.95 7.33 22.17
C ASP A 217 -8.00 8.42 21.87
N ASP A 218 -7.79 9.24 20.84
CA ASP A 218 -8.73 10.28 20.43
C ASP A 218 -9.59 9.81 19.25
N ALA A 219 -10.92 9.86 19.40
CA ALA A 219 -11.86 9.44 18.36
C ALA A 219 -11.94 10.43 17.18
N VAL A 220 -11.57 11.69 17.40
CA VAL A 220 -11.62 12.79 16.41
C VAL A 220 -10.33 12.86 15.60
N LEU A 221 -9.19 12.56 16.21
CA LEU A 221 -7.88 12.66 15.56
C LEU A 221 -7.45 11.33 14.93
N PRO A 222 -7.30 11.24 13.59
CA PRO A 222 -6.68 10.08 12.95
C PRO A 222 -5.32 9.76 13.56
N ALA A 223 -5.03 8.50 13.86
CA ALA A 223 -3.72 8.09 14.37
C ALA A 223 -2.60 8.39 13.36
N TRP A 224 -2.89 8.26 12.07
CA TRP A 224 -2.01 8.61 10.97
C TRP A 224 -2.75 9.43 9.92
N LYS A 225 -2.10 10.47 9.40
CA LYS A 225 -2.50 11.12 8.15
C LYS A 225 -1.37 11.01 7.14
N MET A 226 -1.72 10.76 5.89
CA MET A 226 -0.75 10.67 4.80
C MET A 226 -1.26 11.49 3.62
N ALA A 227 -0.42 12.35 3.07
CA ALA A 227 -0.73 13.12 1.87
C ALA A 227 0.42 12.97 0.88
N GLY A 228 0.18 12.33 -0.26
CA GLY A 228 1.21 12.06 -1.26
C GLY A 228 0.86 12.60 -2.64
N ASN A 229 1.88 13.01 -3.40
CA ASN A 229 1.74 13.39 -4.80
C ASN A 229 2.76 12.67 -5.68
N ILE A 230 2.31 12.15 -6.81
CA ILE A 230 3.16 11.72 -7.92
C ILE A 230 2.91 12.64 -9.13
N PRO A 231 3.90 13.43 -9.59
CA PRO A 231 3.71 14.37 -10.71
C PRO A 231 3.44 13.70 -12.06
N GLY A 232 3.88 12.45 -12.23
CA GLY A 232 3.51 11.68 -13.41
C GLY A 232 4.22 10.36 -13.55
N VAL A 233 3.54 9.43 -14.22
CA VAL A 233 4.09 8.13 -14.62
C VAL A 233 4.05 8.04 -16.14
N GLU A 234 5.19 7.82 -16.77
CA GLU A 234 5.27 7.63 -18.21
C GLU A 234 5.78 6.22 -18.51
N LEU A 235 4.92 5.41 -19.11
CA LEU A 235 5.22 4.08 -19.61
C LEU A 235 5.35 4.13 -21.14
N ARG A 236 6.39 3.53 -21.71
CA ARG A 236 6.51 3.35 -23.16
C ARG A 236 6.85 1.90 -23.50
N LEU A 237 6.06 1.29 -24.36
CA LEU A 237 6.20 -0.12 -24.70
C LEU A 237 5.79 -0.38 -26.15
N SER A 238 6.64 -1.08 -26.90
CA SER A 238 6.24 -1.65 -28.18
C SER A 238 5.67 -3.06 -28.01
N ASP A 239 4.82 -3.47 -28.94
CA ASP A 239 4.33 -4.85 -29.05
C ASP A 239 5.45 -5.91 -29.02
N LYS A 240 6.55 -5.72 -29.75
CA LYS A 240 7.74 -6.60 -29.71
C LYS A 240 8.36 -6.67 -28.31
N ARG A 241 8.58 -5.52 -27.67
CA ARG A 241 9.16 -5.47 -26.32
C ARG A 241 8.26 -6.14 -25.30
N LEU A 242 6.93 -6.01 -25.42
CA LEU A 242 5.99 -6.72 -24.56
C LEU A 242 6.22 -8.24 -24.64
N PHE A 243 6.36 -8.82 -25.83
CA PHE A 243 6.66 -10.24 -25.97
C PHE A 243 8.00 -10.63 -25.37
N HIS A 244 9.04 -9.83 -25.58
CA HIS A 244 10.35 -10.09 -25.00
C HIS A 244 10.29 -10.09 -23.47
N ILE A 245 9.54 -9.17 -22.86
CA ILE A 245 9.35 -9.10 -21.40
C ILE A 245 8.53 -10.30 -20.89
N ILE A 246 7.45 -10.67 -21.57
CA ILE A 246 6.64 -11.85 -21.19
C ILE A 246 7.50 -13.12 -21.23
N ASN A 247 8.22 -13.34 -22.32
CA ASN A 247 9.12 -14.49 -22.46
C ASN A 247 10.24 -14.46 -21.41
N HIS A 248 10.78 -13.28 -21.11
CA HIS A 248 11.76 -13.10 -20.05
C HIS A 248 11.20 -13.54 -18.69
N ILE A 249 10.04 -13.04 -18.30
CA ILE A 249 9.42 -13.38 -17.01
C ILE A 249 9.12 -14.89 -16.94
N GLN A 250 8.58 -15.46 -18.01
CA GLN A 250 8.27 -16.90 -18.10
C GLN A 250 9.53 -17.79 -18.08
N SER A 251 10.68 -17.28 -18.54
CA SER A 251 11.95 -18.03 -18.52
C SER A 251 12.53 -18.23 -17.13
N ILE A 252 12.12 -17.42 -16.15
CA ILE A 252 12.70 -17.43 -14.81
C ILE A 252 12.03 -18.54 -13.99
N PRO A 253 12.79 -19.51 -13.48
CA PRO A 253 12.22 -20.55 -12.62
C PRO A 253 11.97 -19.97 -11.23
N PHE A 254 10.74 -19.53 -10.97
CA PHE A 254 10.31 -19.11 -9.63
C PHE A 254 10.07 -20.33 -8.73
N PRO A 255 10.15 -20.18 -7.39
CA PRO A 255 9.90 -21.29 -6.49
C PRO A 255 8.44 -21.76 -6.60
N GLU A 256 8.24 -23.03 -6.92
CA GLU A 256 6.91 -23.66 -6.93
C GLU A 256 6.46 -23.89 -5.48
N SER A 257 5.34 -23.31 -5.06
CA SER A 257 4.70 -23.72 -3.80
C SER A 257 4.00 -25.05 -4.02
N LYS A 258 4.41 -26.11 -3.31
CA LYS A 258 3.74 -27.44 -3.39
C LYS A 258 2.34 -27.44 -2.78
N HIS A 259 1.95 -26.35 -2.15
CA HIS A 259 0.57 -26.11 -1.74
C HIS A 259 -0.12 -25.29 -2.84
N PRO A 260 -1.24 -25.78 -3.43
CA PRO A 260 -2.10 -24.90 -4.19
C PRO A 260 -2.46 -23.75 -3.27
N ILE A 261 -2.47 -22.54 -3.82
CA ILE A 261 -3.03 -21.35 -3.17
C ILE A 261 -4.54 -21.59 -3.08
N SER A 262 -4.97 -22.48 -2.18
CA SER A 262 -6.33 -22.55 -1.69
C SER A 262 -6.49 -21.37 -0.77
N GLU A 263 -7.22 -20.37 -1.28
CA GLU A 263 -7.91 -19.35 -0.52
C GLU A 263 -6.99 -18.39 0.27
N ILE A 264 -7.00 -17.13 -0.15
CA ILE A 264 -6.78 -16.01 0.78
C ILE A 264 -7.63 -16.35 2.01
N PRO A 265 -7.07 -16.44 3.24
CA PRO A 265 -7.89 -16.70 4.41
C PRO A 265 -8.89 -15.56 4.52
N THR A 266 -10.14 -15.81 4.13
CA THR A 266 -11.27 -15.05 4.61
C THR A 266 -11.20 -15.14 6.12
N LEU A 267 -11.05 -13.99 6.77
CA LEU A 267 -11.16 -13.84 8.22
C LEU A 267 -12.62 -14.03 8.63
N GLU A 268 -13.19 -15.19 8.32
CA GLU A 268 -14.58 -15.55 8.58
C GLU A 268 -14.64 -17.05 8.88
N ALA A 269 -14.24 -17.44 10.10
CA ALA A 269 -14.80 -18.58 10.84
C ALA A 269 -13.96 -18.95 12.09
N GLU A 270 -13.89 -18.07 13.10
CA GLU A 270 -13.54 -18.51 14.47
C GLU A 270 -14.42 -17.83 15.54
N ALA A 271 -15.72 -17.69 15.27
CA ALA A 271 -16.70 -17.18 16.25
C ALA A 271 -17.73 -18.22 16.71
N THR A 272 -17.55 -19.51 16.43
CA THR A 272 -18.57 -20.54 16.73
C THR A 272 -18.10 -21.72 17.58
N THR A 273 -17.01 -21.58 18.33
CA THR A 273 -16.61 -22.61 19.31
C THR A 273 -16.15 -22.06 20.65
N ALA A 274 -16.63 -20.87 21.02
CA ALA A 274 -16.49 -20.31 22.37
C ALA A 274 -17.80 -20.38 23.20
N GLN A 275 -18.84 -21.08 22.72
CA GLN A 275 -20.14 -21.17 23.40
C GLN A 275 -20.42 -22.50 24.13
N SER A 276 -19.41 -23.34 24.42
CA SER A 276 -19.63 -24.62 25.11
C SER A 276 -18.94 -24.79 26.48
N LEU A 277 -18.47 -23.72 27.15
CA LEU A 277 -17.85 -23.85 28.48
C LEU A 277 -18.42 -22.93 29.57
N LEU A 278 -19.64 -22.43 29.40
CA LEU A 278 -20.37 -21.71 30.46
C LEU A 278 -21.68 -22.43 30.77
N SER A 279 -21.61 -23.63 31.34
CA SER A 279 -22.77 -24.37 31.84
C SER A 279 -22.39 -25.36 32.95
N ASN A 280 -22.02 -24.85 34.13
CA ASN A 280 -22.60 -25.21 35.45
C ASN A 280 -21.65 -24.87 36.61
N PRO A 281 -22.20 -24.35 37.73
CA PRO A 281 -21.47 -24.13 38.98
C PRO A 281 -21.47 -25.41 39.83
N GLU A 282 -20.63 -25.40 40.88
CA GLU A 282 -20.48 -26.39 41.96
C GLU A 282 -19.41 -27.48 41.73
N GLN A 283 -18.24 -27.33 42.37
CA GLN A 283 -17.86 -28.11 43.56
C GLN A 283 -16.37 -27.92 43.93
N THR A 284 -16.18 -27.37 45.14
CA THR A 284 -15.21 -27.76 46.18
C THR A 284 -13.74 -28.01 45.83
N TYR A 285 -12.86 -27.11 46.30
CA TYR A 285 -11.63 -27.49 47.01
C TYR A 285 -11.22 -26.39 47.99
N GLU A 286 -10.55 -26.86 49.04
CA GLU A 286 -10.53 -26.35 50.39
C GLU A 286 -9.68 -25.10 50.59
N THR A 287 -10.14 -24.29 51.54
CA THR A 287 -9.41 -23.25 52.26
C THR A 287 -8.14 -23.78 52.94
N VAL A 288 -7.03 -23.05 52.80
CA VAL A 288 -6.07 -22.86 53.89
C VAL A 288 -5.70 -21.37 53.98
N GLU A 289 -6.30 -20.74 54.99
CA GLU A 289 -5.84 -19.65 55.88
C GLU A 289 -4.98 -18.49 55.37
N GLY A 290 -5.46 -17.25 55.59
CA GLY A 290 -4.59 -16.07 55.64
C GLY A 290 -5.27 -14.70 55.55
N MET A 291 -5.98 -14.30 56.61
CA MET A 291 -6.33 -12.91 57.00
C MET A 291 -7.44 -12.13 56.24
N THR A 292 -8.42 -11.71 57.05
CA THR A 292 -9.69 -11.05 56.74
C THR A 292 -9.59 -9.53 56.62
N PRO A 293 -10.59 -8.89 55.98
CA PRO A 293 -11.18 -7.70 56.57
C PRO A 293 -12.69 -7.84 56.82
N VAL A 294 -13.09 -7.16 57.89
CA VAL A 294 -14.38 -7.17 58.58
C VAL A 294 -15.50 -6.55 57.74
N LYS A 295 -16.64 -7.26 57.69
CA LYS A 295 -17.95 -6.74 57.25
C LYS A 295 -18.49 -5.75 58.29
N LYS A 296 -19.03 -4.61 57.85
CA LYS A 296 -20.05 -3.87 58.60
C LYS A 296 -21.31 -3.69 57.74
N THR A 297 -22.39 -4.13 58.34
CA THR A 297 -23.79 -4.19 57.94
C THR A 297 -24.43 -2.80 57.86
N LEU A 298 -25.43 -2.70 56.97
CA LEU A 298 -26.42 -1.64 56.90
C LEU A 298 -27.29 -1.65 58.17
N GLU A 299 -27.44 -0.49 58.81
CA GLU A 299 -28.56 -0.21 59.73
C GLU A 299 -29.33 1.03 59.27
N LYS A 300 -30.65 0.84 59.24
CA LYS A 300 -31.71 1.81 59.00
C LYS A 300 -31.98 2.52 60.33
N VAL A 301 -32.10 3.85 60.32
CA VAL A 301 -32.77 4.60 61.39
C VAL A 301 -33.66 5.67 60.74
N GLU A 302 -34.95 5.62 61.08
CA GLU A 302 -35.97 6.60 60.75
C GLU A 302 -36.05 7.71 61.82
N GLY A 303 -36.46 8.91 61.38
CA GLY A 303 -37.30 9.83 62.16
C GLY A 303 -36.61 11.09 62.70
N SER A 304 -36.87 12.26 62.09
CA SER A 304 -37.78 13.31 62.59
C SER A 304 -37.62 14.65 61.85
N GLU A 305 -38.72 15.40 61.84
CA GLU A 305 -39.16 16.48 60.95
C GLU A 305 -38.52 17.86 61.22
N ASN A 306 -38.46 18.73 60.20
CA ASN A 306 -39.23 19.98 60.15
C ASN A 306 -39.00 20.82 58.88
N ASN A 307 -40.07 21.53 58.53
CA ASN A 307 -40.37 22.27 57.31
C ASN A 307 -39.49 23.50 57.05
N ASP A 308 -39.37 23.90 55.78
CA ASP A 308 -39.80 25.23 55.34
C ASP A 308 -40.01 25.28 53.82
N GLU A 309 -41.21 25.72 53.45
CA GLU A 309 -41.67 25.99 52.09
C GLU A 309 -41.16 27.37 51.62
N ASN A 310 -40.68 27.47 50.38
CA ASN A 310 -41.17 28.53 49.51
C ASN A 310 -40.97 28.21 48.02
N SER A 311 -42.04 28.40 47.28
CA SER A 311 -42.27 28.18 45.85
C SER A 311 -41.53 29.18 44.96
N GLU A 312 -41.13 28.75 43.75
CA GLU A 312 -41.34 29.52 42.51
C GLU A 312 -41.03 28.68 41.24
N GLU A 313 -42.10 28.41 40.49
CA GLU A 313 -42.26 28.30 39.02
C GLU A 313 -41.39 27.37 38.14
N GLU A 314 -42.08 26.46 37.44
CA GLU A 314 -41.59 25.64 36.33
C GLU A 314 -41.32 26.48 35.06
N ILE A 315 -40.13 26.31 34.47
CA ILE A 315 -39.87 26.49 33.03
C ILE A 315 -39.00 25.30 32.55
N PRO A 316 -39.40 24.57 31.49
CA PRO A 316 -38.79 23.27 31.16
C PRO A 316 -37.47 23.42 30.40
N LYS A 317 -36.35 23.00 31.00
CA LYS A 317 -35.06 22.85 30.31
C LYS A 317 -35.01 21.54 29.53
N LYS A 318 -35.58 21.56 28.33
CA LYS A 318 -35.34 20.55 27.29
C LYS A 318 -34.22 21.06 26.38
N ALA A 319 -32.96 20.77 26.72
CA ALA A 319 -31.83 20.98 25.80
C ALA A 319 -30.55 20.25 26.27
N LEU A 320 -30.07 19.36 25.40
CA LEU A 320 -28.71 18.81 25.31
C LEU A 320 -28.24 17.86 26.43
N THR A 321 -28.81 16.67 26.44
CA THR A 321 -28.02 15.45 26.69
C THR A 321 -27.76 14.78 25.35
N THR A 322 -26.76 15.25 24.62
CA THR A 322 -26.18 14.47 23.51
C THR A 322 -25.55 13.21 24.11
N LYS A 323 -26.08 12.07 23.68
CA LYS A 323 -25.65 10.73 24.08
C LYS A 323 -24.13 10.57 23.89
N LYS A 324 -23.40 10.42 24.99
CA LYS A 324 -21.98 10.03 25.01
C LYS A 324 -21.77 8.51 24.92
N SER A 325 -22.82 7.71 24.75
CA SER A 325 -22.75 6.24 24.80
C SER A 325 -22.50 5.55 23.45
N ASP A 326 -22.70 6.23 22.32
CA ASP A 326 -22.77 5.56 21.01
C ASP A 326 -21.46 5.64 20.20
N PHE A 327 -20.42 6.31 20.74
CA PHE A 327 -19.13 6.58 20.07
C PHE A 327 -17.91 5.96 20.77
N GLU A 328 -18.10 5.24 21.89
CA GLU A 328 -16.99 4.61 22.61
C GLU A 328 -16.47 3.41 21.79
N GLY A 329 -15.42 3.64 20.98
CA GLY A 329 -14.67 2.58 20.29
C GLY A 329 -14.37 2.83 18.81
N GLN A 330 -15.02 3.80 18.17
CA GLN A 330 -14.77 4.12 16.76
C GLN A 330 -13.62 5.13 16.61
N LEU A 331 -12.40 4.62 16.52
CA LEU A 331 -11.18 5.39 16.34
C LEU A 331 -10.81 5.46 14.85
N THR A 332 -10.33 6.62 14.40
CA THR A 332 -9.79 6.73 13.03
C THR A 332 -8.31 6.35 13.07
N GLN A 333 -7.94 5.28 12.36
CA GLN A 333 -6.56 4.78 12.34
C GLN A 333 -5.74 5.47 11.26
N LEU A 334 -6.32 5.67 10.07
CA LEU A 334 -5.64 6.23 8.92
C LEU A 334 -6.56 7.17 8.15
N GLU A 335 -6.03 8.32 7.75
CA GLU A 335 -6.60 9.17 6.72
C GLU A 335 -5.52 9.43 5.66
N ALA A 336 -5.66 8.88 4.46
CA ALA A 336 -4.70 9.08 3.39
C ALA A 336 -5.33 9.79 2.20
N THR A 337 -4.60 10.73 1.60
CA THR A 337 -4.92 11.37 0.33
C THR A 337 -3.73 11.22 -0.60
N PHE A 338 -3.98 10.77 -1.81
CA PHE A 338 -2.97 10.56 -2.82
C PHE A 338 -3.41 11.16 -4.14
N THR A 339 -2.55 11.98 -4.74
CA THR A 339 -2.77 12.58 -6.06
C THR A 339 -1.74 12.07 -7.06
N LEU A 340 -2.20 11.87 -8.28
CA LEU A 340 -1.35 11.53 -9.43
C LEU A 340 -1.79 12.41 -10.60
N ASP A 341 -0.93 13.36 -10.97
CA ASP A 341 -1.30 14.41 -11.93
C ASP A 341 -1.56 13.82 -13.31
N LYS A 342 -0.73 12.86 -13.74
CA LYS A 342 -0.89 12.18 -15.04
C LYS A 342 -0.27 10.79 -15.10
N ILE A 343 -0.91 9.90 -15.86
CA ILE A 343 -0.31 8.67 -16.38
C ILE A 343 -0.31 8.77 -17.91
N ILE A 344 0.82 8.51 -18.54
CA ILE A 344 0.94 8.45 -19.99
C ILE A 344 1.45 7.06 -20.36
N LEU A 345 0.71 6.37 -21.20
CA LEU A 345 1.08 5.10 -21.79
C LEU A 345 1.27 5.30 -23.29
N HIS A 346 2.50 5.13 -23.76
CA HIS A 346 2.87 5.08 -25.17
C HIS A 346 2.94 3.63 -25.62
N ILE A 347 2.16 3.32 -26.66
CA ILE A 347 2.18 2.04 -27.35
C ILE A 347 2.77 2.28 -28.74
N ASP A 348 3.85 1.57 -29.05
CA ASP A 348 4.49 1.60 -30.36
C ASP A 348 4.18 0.29 -31.12
N GLU A 349 3.97 0.37 -32.43
CA GLU A 349 3.73 -0.78 -33.32
C GLU A 349 5.02 -1.15 -34.04
N ALA A 350 5.60 -2.29 -33.68
CA ALA A 350 6.88 -2.78 -34.20
C ALA A 350 6.77 -4.15 -34.89
N LEU A 351 5.66 -4.87 -34.72
CA LEU A 351 5.48 -6.23 -35.25
C LEU A 351 5.60 -6.37 -36.77
N ASN A 352 5.35 -5.29 -37.52
CA ASN A 352 5.48 -5.27 -38.97
C ASN A 352 6.93 -5.08 -39.45
N SER A 353 7.85 -4.70 -38.56
CA SER A 353 9.27 -4.54 -38.89
C SER A 353 10.00 -5.88 -38.89
N SER A 354 10.83 -6.10 -39.91
CA SER A 354 11.67 -7.30 -40.04
C SER A 354 12.90 -7.29 -39.13
N ASN A 355 13.25 -6.14 -38.54
CA ASN A 355 14.40 -6.00 -37.65
C ASN A 355 13.96 -6.14 -36.19
N ASP A 356 14.58 -7.03 -35.43
CA ASP A 356 14.27 -7.21 -34.00
C ASP A 356 14.68 -5.99 -33.13
N ASP A 357 15.61 -5.18 -33.63
CA ASP A 357 16.07 -3.93 -33.00
C ASP A 357 15.22 -2.70 -33.35
N ASP A 358 14.22 -2.86 -34.23
CA ASP A 358 13.28 -1.80 -34.58
C ASP A 358 12.18 -1.73 -33.51
N GLU A 359 12.14 -0.59 -32.83
CA GLU A 359 11.21 -0.32 -31.75
C GLU A 359 9.81 0.06 -32.24
N GLY A 360 9.63 0.17 -33.55
CA GLY A 360 8.36 0.46 -34.18
C GLY A 360 8.02 1.94 -34.19
N GLU A 361 6.88 2.23 -34.79
CA GLU A 361 6.37 3.59 -34.92
C GLU A 361 5.34 3.89 -33.83
N PRO A 362 5.24 5.14 -33.36
CA PRO A 362 4.19 5.55 -32.43
C PRO A 362 2.80 5.15 -32.93
N PHE A 363 2.04 4.43 -32.10
CA PHE A 363 0.75 3.86 -32.49
C PHE A 363 -0.40 4.48 -31.70
N LEU A 364 -0.42 4.27 -30.38
CA LEU A 364 -1.43 4.83 -29.47
C LEU A 364 -0.76 5.54 -28.30
N GLN A 365 -1.37 6.64 -27.87
CA GLN A 365 -1.05 7.28 -26.60
C GLN A 365 -2.30 7.33 -25.74
N ILE A 366 -2.24 6.70 -24.56
CA ILE A 366 -3.32 6.73 -23.56
C ILE A 366 -2.87 7.62 -22.42
N LYS A 367 -3.69 8.61 -22.08
CA LYS A 367 -3.39 9.60 -21.05
C LYS A 367 -4.53 9.67 -20.04
N LEU A 368 -4.18 9.48 -18.78
CA LEU A 368 -5.07 9.70 -17.64
C LEU A 368 -4.59 10.94 -16.90
N GLU A 369 -5.50 11.85 -16.54
CA GLU A 369 -5.15 13.09 -15.83
C GLU A 369 -5.97 13.29 -14.54
N SER A 370 -5.35 13.97 -13.58
CA SER A 370 -5.97 14.37 -12.30
C SER A 370 -6.59 13.19 -11.56
N ILE A 371 -5.77 12.19 -11.24
CA ILE A 371 -6.18 11.05 -10.43
C ILE A 371 -6.07 11.44 -8.96
N LEU A 372 -7.13 11.20 -8.20
CA LEU A 372 -7.19 11.43 -6.77
C LEU A 372 -7.75 10.19 -6.09
N ALA A 373 -7.07 9.73 -5.05
CA ALA A 373 -7.55 8.69 -4.16
C ALA A 373 -7.52 9.21 -2.72
N LYS A 374 -8.58 8.96 -1.96
CA LYS A 374 -8.66 9.23 -0.54
C LYS A 374 -9.14 7.97 0.16
N THR A 375 -8.59 7.69 1.33
CA THR A 375 -9.08 6.61 2.18
C THR A 375 -9.13 7.06 3.62
N LYS A 376 -10.14 6.56 4.34
CA LYS A 376 -10.27 6.74 5.77
C LYS A 376 -10.60 5.40 6.38
N ILE A 377 -9.73 4.90 7.25
CA ILE A 377 -9.89 3.63 7.94
C ILE A 377 -10.21 3.91 9.40
N LYS A 378 -11.33 3.39 9.88
CA LYS A 378 -11.74 3.45 11.28
C LYS A 378 -11.82 2.03 11.86
N THR A 379 -12.08 1.92 13.17
CA THR A 379 -12.18 0.62 13.87
C THR A 379 -13.14 -0.37 13.19
N PHE A 380 -14.30 0.11 12.74
CA PHE A 380 -15.38 -0.74 12.23
C PHE A 380 -15.77 -0.44 10.78
N ASP A 381 -15.15 0.57 10.15
CA ASP A 381 -15.48 0.97 8.78
C ASP A 381 -14.25 1.43 7.99
N MET A 382 -14.42 1.44 6.67
CA MET A 382 -13.47 1.98 5.71
C MET A 382 -14.21 2.78 4.63
N GLU A 383 -13.74 3.99 4.37
CA GLU A 383 -14.15 4.83 3.26
C GLU A 383 -13.02 4.87 2.23
N PHE A 384 -13.36 4.75 0.95
CA PHE A 384 -12.45 4.91 -0.17
C PHE A 384 -13.12 5.75 -1.26
N ASP A 385 -12.51 6.90 -1.56
CA ASP A 385 -12.93 7.78 -2.64
C ASP A 385 -11.86 7.79 -3.72
N ALA A 386 -12.23 7.50 -4.96
CA ALA A 386 -11.35 7.65 -6.11
C ALA A 386 -12.00 8.55 -7.17
N SER A 387 -11.21 9.34 -7.86
CA SER A 387 -11.67 10.07 -9.04
C SER A 387 -10.61 10.19 -10.11
N LEU A 388 -11.06 10.19 -11.36
CA LEU A 388 -10.29 10.45 -12.56
C LEU A 388 -10.83 11.72 -13.21
N GLY A 389 -9.96 12.69 -13.52
CA GLY A 389 -10.35 13.94 -14.17
C GLY A 389 -10.64 13.77 -15.66
N ASP A 390 -9.69 13.19 -16.41
CA ASP A 390 -9.81 12.99 -17.85
C ASP A 390 -9.15 11.67 -18.31
N LEU A 391 -9.68 11.12 -19.40
CA LEU A 391 -9.14 9.98 -20.14
C LEU A 391 -9.08 10.37 -21.61
N ILE A 392 -7.87 10.45 -22.12
CA ILE A 392 -7.61 10.79 -23.52
C ILE A 392 -6.88 9.65 -24.20
N VAL A 393 -7.38 9.24 -25.36
CA VAL A 393 -6.71 8.26 -26.22
C VAL A 393 -6.45 8.88 -27.57
N TYR A 394 -5.18 9.00 -27.93
CA TYR A 394 -4.74 9.44 -29.24
C TYR A 394 -4.34 8.26 -30.11
N HIS A 395 -4.65 8.36 -31.40
CA HIS A 395 -4.03 7.53 -32.42
C HIS A 395 -2.96 8.36 -33.12
N GLU A 396 -1.70 7.94 -32.99
CA GLU A 396 -0.52 8.72 -33.43
C GLU A 396 -0.31 8.68 -34.95
N GLN A 397 -0.80 7.64 -35.63
CA GLN A 397 -0.67 7.45 -37.08
C GLN A 397 -1.74 8.15 -37.93
N PHE A 398 -2.83 8.64 -37.31
CA PHE A 398 -3.94 9.27 -38.03
C PHE A 398 -4.19 10.70 -37.55
N VAL A 399 -4.69 11.52 -38.46
CA VAL A 399 -4.98 12.93 -38.19
C VAL A 399 -6.50 13.14 -38.20
N GLY A 400 -6.99 13.92 -37.25
CA GLY A 400 -8.39 14.33 -37.16
C GLY A 400 -8.80 15.33 -38.24
N LYS A 401 -10.11 15.62 -38.30
CA LYS A 401 -10.71 16.51 -39.32
C LYS A 401 -10.19 17.95 -39.31
N ASP A 402 -9.60 18.37 -38.20
CA ASP A 402 -9.05 19.71 -37.95
C ASP A 402 -7.52 19.77 -38.14
N ASN A 403 -6.92 18.73 -38.73
CA ASN A 403 -5.47 18.57 -38.86
C ASN A 403 -4.74 18.47 -37.51
N GLN A 404 -5.46 18.18 -36.42
CA GLN A 404 -4.89 17.86 -35.11
C GLN A 404 -4.78 16.35 -34.92
N GLN A 405 -3.97 15.93 -33.94
CA GLN A 405 -3.80 14.52 -33.57
C GLN A 405 -5.17 13.86 -33.31
N LEU A 406 -5.42 12.71 -33.94
CA LEU A 406 -6.72 12.05 -33.83
C LEU A 406 -6.97 11.59 -32.39
N ARG A 407 -7.99 12.17 -31.77
CA ARG A 407 -8.41 11.85 -30.40
C ARG A 407 -9.61 10.90 -30.46
N LEU A 408 -9.38 9.61 -30.19
CA LEU A 408 -10.38 8.55 -30.25
C LEU A 408 -11.33 8.59 -29.06
N LEU A 409 -10.79 8.86 -27.88
CA LEU A 409 -11.52 9.00 -26.63
C LEU A 409 -11.07 10.29 -25.95
N SER A 410 -12.02 11.03 -25.42
CA SER A 410 -11.77 12.24 -24.61
C SER A 410 -12.95 12.45 -23.68
N ALA A 411 -12.73 12.89 -22.46
CA ALA A 411 -13.82 13.54 -21.73
C ALA A 411 -14.20 14.82 -22.49
N GLU A 412 -15.50 15.09 -22.64
CA GLU A 412 -15.92 16.39 -23.17
C GLU A 412 -15.88 17.41 -22.04
N LEU A 413 -14.73 18.05 -21.89
CA LEU A 413 -14.60 19.22 -21.04
C LEU A 413 -15.25 20.40 -21.77
N ASN A 414 -16.47 20.77 -21.37
CA ASN A 414 -17.03 22.09 -21.70
C ASN A 414 -16.02 23.16 -21.27
N ARG A 415 -15.27 23.73 -22.24
CA ARG A 415 -14.27 24.79 -22.02
C ARG A 415 -14.85 26.08 -21.42
N ASN A 416 -16.18 26.20 -21.39
CA ASN A 416 -16.91 27.39 -20.91
C ASN A 416 -17.39 27.28 -19.46
N GLU A 417 -17.15 26.15 -18.78
CA GLU A 417 -17.51 25.98 -17.38
C GLU A 417 -16.25 26.13 -16.53
N ILE A 418 -16.21 27.24 -15.80
CA ILE A 418 -15.12 27.71 -14.95
C ILE A 418 -14.65 26.61 -14.00
N HIS A 419 -13.33 26.49 -13.92
CA HIS A 419 -12.52 25.72 -12.98
C HIS A 419 -13.18 25.48 -11.62
N GLU A 420 -13.70 24.28 -11.38
CA GLU A 420 -13.62 23.59 -10.08
C GLU A 420 -14.17 22.15 -10.22
N ASN A 421 -13.30 21.17 -9.99
CA ASN A 421 -13.67 19.81 -9.58
C ASN A 421 -14.48 18.93 -10.55
N LYS A 422 -14.20 18.99 -11.86
CA LYS A 422 -14.83 18.08 -12.83
C LYS A 422 -14.10 16.74 -12.91
N LYS A 423 -14.83 15.68 -12.59
CA LYS A 423 -14.36 14.30 -12.56
C LYS A 423 -15.02 13.54 -13.72
N LEU A 424 -14.24 12.91 -14.60
CA LEU A 424 -14.74 11.95 -15.59
C LEU A 424 -15.45 10.78 -14.89
N VAL A 425 -14.78 10.20 -13.90
CA VAL A 425 -15.31 9.13 -13.05
C VAL A 425 -15.06 9.48 -11.60
N SER A 426 -16.04 9.20 -10.74
CA SER A 426 -15.85 9.19 -9.31
C SER A 426 -16.47 7.96 -8.68
N VAL A 427 -15.74 7.34 -7.77
CA VAL A 427 -16.12 6.15 -7.01
C VAL A 427 -16.06 6.54 -5.54
N ASN A 428 -17.18 6.42 -4.84
CA ASN A 428 -17.23 6.45 -3.38
C ASN A 428 -17.59 5.04 -2.92
N PHE A 429 -16.71 4.42 -2.16
CA PHE A 429 -16.89 3.09 -1.60
C PHE A 429 -16.87 3.20 -0.07
N LEU A 430 -17.86 2.60 0.56
CA LEU A 430 -18.00 2.50 2.00
C LEU A 430 -18.15 1.03 2.36
N HIS A 431 -17.24 0.54 3.20
CA HIS A 431 -17.33 -0.75 3.85
C HIS A 431 -17.55 -0.55 5.35
N THR A 432 -18.42 -1.35 5.95
CA THR A 432 -18.64 -1.37 7.41
C THR A 432 -18.84 -2.81 7.89
N SER A 433 -18.36 -3.12 9.09
CA SER A 433 -18.58 -4.41 9.73
C SER A 433 -20.01 -4.53 10.27
N PRO A 434 -20.64 -5.72 10.22
CA PRO A 434 -21.90 -5.99 10.93
C PRO A 434 -21.81 -5.75 12.45
N ASP A 435 -20.62 -5.88 13.03
CA ASP A 435 -20.37 -5.63 14.46
C ASP A 435 -20.30 -4.14 14.80
N ASN A 436 -20.36 -3.26 13.78
CA ASN A 436 -20.38 -1.82 14.00
C ASN A 436 -21.64 -1.45 14.79
N PRO A 437 -21.54 -0.80 15.96
CA PRO A 437 -22.70 -0.35 16.73
C PRO A 437 -23.65 0.56 15.94
N LEU A 438 -23.13 1.23 14.91
CA LEU A 438 -23.87 2.12 14.02
C LEU A 438 -24.41 1.41 12.77
N PHE A 439 -24.23 0.09 12.60
CA PHE A 439 -24.59 -0.64 11.38
C PHE A 439 -26.05 -0.41 10.93
N SER A 440 -27.00 -0.42 11.87
CA SER A 440 -28.42 -0.17 11.58
C SER A 440 -28.79 1.33 11.53
N SER A 441 -27.86 2.24 11.78
CA SER A 441 -28.11 3.68 11.71
C SER A 441 -28.35 4.15 10.28
N SER A 442 -28.87 5.37 10.12
CA SER A 442 -29.11 5.97 8.80
C SER A 442 -27.86 6.15 7.94
N MET A 443 -26.67 6.10 8.55
CA MET A 443 -25.39 6.21 7.85
C MET A 443 -25.09 4.99 6.99
N TYR A 444 -25.37 3.79 7.52
CA TYR A 444 -25.03 2.52 6.87
C TYR A 444 -26.27 1.74 6.38
N ASN A 445 -27.45 1.97 6.98
CA ASN A 445 -28.73 1.33 6.63
C ASN A 445 -28.66 -0.21 6.57
N GLY A 446 -27.81 -0.84 7.41
CA GLY A 446 -27.61 -2.29 7.40
C GLY A 446 -26.92 -2.83 6.14
N ILE A 447 -26.20 -1.99 5.41
CA ILE A 447 -25.46 -2.37 4.20
C ILE A 447 -23.97 -2.42 4.53
N GLU A 448 -23.36 -3.60 4.44
CA GLU A 448 -21.92 -3.79 4.66
C GLU A 448 -21.07 -3.08 3.60
N ASN A 449 -21.47 -3.19 2.33
CA ASN A 449 -20.71 -2.67 1.20
C ASN A 449 -21.59 -1.77 0.35
N LYS A 450 -21.24 -0.50 0.27
CA LYS A 450 -21.94 0.48 -0.55
C LYS A 450 -20.96 1.14 -1.50
N ALA A 451 -21.16 0.94 -2.80
CA ALA A 451 -20.41 1.60 -3.85
C ALA A 451 -21.34 2.56 -4.61
N HIS A 452 -20.93 3.82 -4.73
CA HIS A 452 -21.56 4.79 -5.60
C HIS A 452 -20.58 5.22 -6.67
N VAL A 453 -20.90 4.91 -7.92
CA VAL A 453 -20.08 5.26 -9.08
C VAL A 453 -20.82 6.27 -9.92
N HIS A 454 -20.18 7.41 -10.19
CA HIS A 454 -20.70 8.46 -11.04
C HIS A 454 -19.77 8.66 -12.24
N PHE A 455 -20.35 8.61 -13.43
CA PHE A 455 -19.69 8.88 -14.70
C PHE A 455 -20.26 10.16 -15.30
N THR A 456 -19.38 11.04 -15.78
CA THR A 456 -19.77 12.17 -16.62
C THR A 456 -19.70 11.78 -18.10
N LYS A 457 -19.71 12.76 -19.00
CA LYS A 457 -19.78 12.52 -20.44
C LYS A 457 -18.42 12.15 -21.01
N LEU A 458 -18.30 10.92 -21.50
CA LEU A 458 -17.21 10.46 -22.35
C LEU A 458 -17.60 10.63 -23.82
N VAL A 459 -16.74 11.26 -24.62
CA VAL A 459 -16.91 11.37 -26.07
C VAL A 459 -16.01 10.38 -26.77
N VAL A 460 -16.62 9.60 -27.64
CA VAL A 460 -15.96 8.59 -28.46
C VAL A 460 -16.04 9.04 -29.91
N ILE A 461 -14.88 9.23 -30.53
CA ILE A 461 -14.77 9.56 -31.96
C ILE A 461 -14.23 8.34 -32.67
N LEU A 462 -15.08 7.73 -33.49
CA LEU A 462 -14.72 6.57 -34.29
C LEU A 462 -14.41 7.01 -35.71
N GLN A 463 -13.15 6.91 -36.09
CA GLN A 463 -12.71 6.96 -37.48
C GLN A 463 -12.47 5.53 -37.97
N LEU A 464 -13.06 5.18 -39.10
CA LEU A 464 -13.05 3.79 -39.59
C LEU A 464 -11.63 3.28 -39.83
N GLU A 465 -10.74 4.08 -40.45
CA GLU A 465 -9.37 3.63 -40.72
C GLU A 465 -8.58 3.39 -39.42
N ALA A 466 -8.72 4.28 -38.43
CA ALA A 466 -8.08 4.16 -37.13
C ALA A 466 -8.59 2.93 -36.35
N LEU A 467 -9.90 2.69 -36.35
CA LEU A 467 -10.48 1.51 -35.70
C LEU A 467 -10.02 0.20 -36.35
N LEU A 468 -9.98 0.16 -37.69
CA LEU A 468 -9.46 -0.99 -38.41
C LEU A 468 -7.96 -1.22 -38.12
N SER A 469 -7.18 -0.15 -37.94
CA SER A 469 -5.78 -0.25 -37.54
C SER A 469 -5.63 -0.90 -36.16
N ILE A 470 -6.41 -0.46 -35.18
CA ILE A 470 -6.44 -1.04 -33.83
C ILE A 470 -6.83 -2.52 -33.84
N LEU A 471 -7.85 -2.90 -34.62
CA LEU A 471 -8.26 -4.30 -34.74
C LEU A 471 -7.16 -5.17 -35.36
N ARG A 472 -6.46 -4.68 -36.38
CA ARG A 472 -5.31 -5.38 -36.98
C ARG A 472 -4.16 -5.55 -36.00
N PHE A 473 -3.85 -4.49 -35.24
CA PHE A 473 -2.84 -4.53 -34.19
C PHE A 473 -3.19 -5.57 -33.12
N GLN A 474 -4.44 -5.57 -32.63
CA GLN A 474 -4.94 -6.56 -31.68
C GLN A 474 -4.81 -7.99 -32.23
N ASP A 475 -5.24 -8.24 -33.47
CA ASP A 475 -5.14 -9.56 -34.09
C ASP A 475 -3.68 -10.02 -34.23
N ALA A 476 -2.77 -9.12 -34.57
CA ALA A 476 -1.34 -9.42 -34.67
C ALA A 476 -0.74 -9.76 -33.30
N LEU A 477 -1.11 -9.00 -32.28
CA LEU A 477 -0.69 -9.21 -30.90
C LEU A 477 -1.20 -10.57 -30.38
N MET A 478 -2.50 -10.84 -30.49
CA MET A 478 -3.11 -12.10 -30.05
C MET A 478 -2.56 -13.34 -30.76
N LYS A 479 -2.13 -13.24 -32.02
CA LYS A 479 -1.49 -14.35 -32.75
C LYS A 479 -0.10 -14.71 -32.21
N LYS A 480 0.62 -13.74 -31.66
CA LYS A 480 1.99 -13.90 -31.16
C LYS A 480 2.08 -14.12 -29.65
N LEU A 481 1.01 -13.83 -28.89
CA LEU A 481 0.98 -14.20 -27.49
C LEU A 481 1.19 -15.72 -27.34
N PRO A 482 2.02 -16.15 -26.38
CA PRO A 482 2.09 -17.56 -26.00
C PRO A 482 0.67 -18.02 -25.71
N LYS A 483 0.17 -18.99 -26.49
CA LYS A 483 -1.05 -19.68 -26.12
C LYS A 483 -0.70 -20.54 -24.92
N ASP A 484 -1.01 -20.07 -23.72
CA ASP A 484 -1.09 -20.95 -22.56
C ASP A 484 -1.88 -22.16 -23.01
N THR A 485 -1.24 -23.33 -23.03
CA THR A 485 -1.88 -24.58 -23.40
C THR A 485 -2.06 -25.43 -22.16
N PRO A 486 -3.07 -25.13 -21.31
CA PRO A 486 -3.65 -26.13 -20.46
C PRO A 486 -4.60 -27.06 -21.26
N GLU A 487 -4.99 -26.70 -22.50
CA GLU A 487 -5.91 -27.52 -23.30
C GLU A 487 -5.30 -28.80 -23.90
N ILE A 488 -3.96 -28.85 -24.10
CA ILE A 488 -3.32 -30.05 -24.67
C ILE A 488 -3.16 -31.14 -23.60
N ASP A 489 -2.93 -30.78 -22.33
CA ASP A 489 -2.83 -31.75 -21.24
C ASP A 489 -4.19 -32.30 -20.81
N MET A 490 -5.27 -31.52 -20.88
CA MET A 490 -6.63 -32.03 -20.61
C MET A 490 -7.10 -33.01 -21.70
N LYS A 491 -6.78 -32.75 -22.98
CA LYS A 491 -7.13 -33.69 -24.06
C LYS A 491 -6.31 -34.97 -24.02
N LYS A 492 -5.01 -34.90 -23.71
CA LYS A 492 -4.17 -36.09 -23.53
C LYS A 492 -4.60 -36.93 -22.32
N LYS A 493 -4.94 -36.30 -21.18
CA LYS A 493 -5.48 -37.03 -20.02
C LYS A 493 -6.83 -37.67 -20.31
N ALA A 494 -7.71 -36.99 -21.06
CA ALA A 494 -9.00 -37.53 -21.43
C ALA A 494 -8.87 -38.71 -22.42
N GLU A 495 -7.94 -38.63 -23.39
CA GLU A 495 -7.64 -39.72 -24.31
C GLU A 495 -6.99 -40.92 -23.61
N GLU A 496 -6.08 -40.70 -22.65
CA GLU A 496 -5.48 -41.78 -21.83
C GLU A 496 -6.50 -42.44 -20.88
N GLU A 497 -7.43 -41.68 -20.29
CA GLU A 497 -8.53 -42.25 -19.48
C GLU A 497 -9.55 -43.04 -20.34
N GLU A 498 -9.79 -42.61 -21.58
CA GLU A 498 -10.71 -43.30 -22.49
C GLU A 498 -10.09 -44.59 -23.05
N GLU A 499 -8.78 -44.62 -23.32
CA GLU A 499 -8.07 -45.86 -23.69
C GLU A 499 -7.99 -46.84 -22.52
N ALA A 500 -7.74 -46.37 -21.29
CA ALA A 500 -7.72 -47.22 -20.10
C ALA A 500 -9.09 -47.86 -19.81
N ARG A 501 -10.19 -47.16 -20.10
CA ARG A 501 -11.56 -47.70 -19.96
C ARG A 501 -11.95 -48.69 -21.05
N LYS A 502 -11.31 -48.67 -22.22
CA LYS A 502 -11.56 -49.64 -23.31
C LYS A 502 -10.75 -50.92 -23.16
N GLN A 503 -9.76 -50.94 -22.27
CA GLN A 503 -8.91 -52.11 -21.99
C GLN A 503 -9.29 -52.87 -20.70
N GLN A 504 -10.27 -52.38 -19.94
CA GLN A 504 -10.99 -53.11 -18.89
C GLN A 504 -12.32 -53.64 -19.44
#